data_AF-A0A0B1SPP8-F1
#
_entry.id   AF-A0A0B1SPP8-F1
#
_cell.length_a   1.000
_cell.length_b   1.000
_cell.length_c   1.000
_cell.angle_alpha   90.00
_cell.angle_beta   90.00
_cell.angle_gamma   90.00
#
_symmetry.space_group_name_H-M   'P 1'
#
loop_
_entity.id
_entity.type
_entity.pdbx_description
1 polymer ?
#
loop_
_entity_poly.entity_id
_entity_poly.type
_entity_poly.pdbx_seq_one_letter_code
_entity_poly.pdbx_strand_id
1 'polypeptide(L)'
;MLPLCLNWLCDHVYAIREAATAILTELAKKFGGEWATKNVMPKVLALSKDLNYLHRLTCLFCLNSLAEAVGPEQTAKEIIPVIKELSEDNVPNVRFNVAKSLLKIGKVVDSR
;
A
#
# COMPACT_ATOMS: atom_id res chain seq x y z
N MET A 1 9.94 -12.45 12.21
CA MET A 1 8.64 -11.78 12.47
C MET A 1 8.16 -10.99 11.25
N LEU A 2 8.95 -10.06 10.69
CA LEU A 2 8.55 -9.31 9.49
C LEU A 2 8.11 -10.18 8.29
N PRO A 3 8.81 -11.27 7.91
CA PRO A 3 8.37 -12.12 6.80
C PRO A 3 6.96 -12.72 6.99
N LEU A 4 6.58 -12.99 8.24
CA LEU A 4 5.26 -13.52 8.57
C LEU A 4 4.18 -12.45 8.35
N CYS A 5 4.40 -11.23 8.84
CA CYS A 5 3.48 -10.11 8.61
C CYS A 5 3.31 -9.79 7.13
N LEU A 6 4.39 -9.87 6.35
CA LEU A 6 4.36 -9.67 4.89
C LEU A 6 3.55 -10.76 4.17
N ASN A 7 3.55 -12.00 4.68
CA ASN A 7 2.73 -13.07 4.14
C ASN A 7 1.25 -12.93 4.51
N TRP A 8 0.94 -12.39 5.70
CA TRP A 8 -0.43 -12.10 6.13
C TRP A 8 -1.16 -11.09 5.25
N LEU A 9 -0.47 -10.30 4.42
CA LEU A 9 -1.09 -9.45 3.39
C LEU A 9 -1.84 -10.25 2.31
N CYS A 10 -1.54 -11.54 2.16
CA CYS A 10 -2.20 -12.44 1.23
C CYS A 10 -3.16 -13.43 1.92
N ASP A 11 -3.46 -13.21 3.22
CA ASP A 11 -4.31 -14.13 3.97
C ASP A 11 -5.74 -14.16 3.40
N HIS A 12 -6.40 -15.30 3.43
CA HIS A 12 -7.78 -15.44 2.97
C HIS A 12 -8.77 -14.60 3.80
N VAL A 13 -8.50 -14.42 5.10
CA VAL A 13 -9.33 -13.65 6.03
C VAL A 13 -8.99 -12.16 5.93
N TYR A 14 -9.99 -11.33 5.62
CA TYR A 14 -9.81 -9.88 5.48
C TYR A 14 -9.23 -9.22 6.73
N ALA A 15 -9.76 -9.57 7.92
CA ALA A 15 -9.30 -9.01 9.19
C ALA A 15 -7.81 -9.25 9.45
N ILE A 16 -7.24 -10.37 8.96
CA ILE A 16 -5.81 -10.67 9.09
C ILE A 16 -5.00 -9.73 8.18
N ARG A 17 -5.46 -9.47 6.94
CA ARG A 17 -4.81 -8.54 6.01
C ARG A 17 -4.83 -7.10 6.53
N GLU A 18 -5.93 -6.69 7.14
CA GLU A 18 -6.08 -5.37 7.78
C GLU A 18 -5.12 -5.23 8.96
N ALA A 19 -5.09 -6.21 9.87
CA ALA A 19 -4.17 -6.21 11.00
C ALA A 19 -2.70 -6.20 10.54
N ALA A 20 -2.35 -6.95 9.49
CA ALA A 20 -1.01 -6.95 8.91
C ALA A 20 -0.63 -5.55 8.37
N THR A 21 -1.56 -4.88 7.68
CA THR A 21 -1.36 -3.51 7.20
C THR A 21 -1.10 -2.53 8.34
N ALA A 22 -1.87 -2.63 9.43
CA ALA A 22 -1.69 -1.80 10.61
C ALA A 22 -0.32 -2.02 11.26
N ILE A 23 0.09 -3.29 11.46
CA ILE A 23 1.40 -3.64 12.03
C ILE A 23 2.53 -3.10 11.17
N LEU A 24 2.48 -3.29 9.85
CA LEU A 24 3.52 -2.80 8.94
C LEU A 24 3.62 -1.27 8.94
N THR A 25 2.48 -0.59 9.08
CA THR A 25 2.43 0.88 9.19
C THR A 25 3.09 1.36 10.49
N GLU A 26 2.81 0.71 11.61
CA GLU A 26 3.43 1.05 12.90
C GLU A 26 4.93 0.76 12.90
N LEU A 27 5.38 -0.31 12.24
CA LEU A 27 6.80 -0.58 12.02
C LEU A 27 7.43 0.51 11.15
N ALA A 28 6.79 0.91 10.05
CA ALA A 28 7.27 1.97 9.18
C ALA A 28 7.41 3.31 9.92
N LYS A 29 6.46 3.67 10.80
CA LYS A 29 6.57 4.88 11.64
C LYS A 29 7.73 4.80 12.63
N LYS A 30 7.99 3.63 13.22
CA LYS A 30 9.06 3.43 14.21
C LYS A 30 10.46 3.39 13.59
N PHE A 31 10.61 2.74 12.44
CA PHE A 31 11.90 2.53 11.79
C PHE A 31 12.18 3.54 10.65
N GLY A 32 11.20 4.36 10.29
CA GLY A 32 11.30 5.41 9.29
C GLY A 32 11.03 4.95 7.86
N GLY A 33 10.90 5.94 6.97
CA GLY A 33 10.56 5.75 5.57
C GLY A 33 11.56 4.90 4.80
N GLU A 34 12.87 5.11 4.98
CA GLU A 34 13.91 4.35 4.28
C GLU A 34 13.83 2.85 4.60
N TRP A 35 13.59 2.51 5.87
CA TRP A 35 13.37 1.12 6.27
C TRP A 35 12.12 0.53 5.60
N ALA A 36 11.02 1.28 5.56
CA ALA A 36 9.78 0.82 4.94
C ALA A 36 9.96 0.62 3.43
N THR A 37 10.63 1.54 2.74
CA THR A 37 10.98 1.45 1.31
C THR A 37 11.82 0.20 1.03
N LYS A 38 12.80 -0.10 1.88
CA LYS A 38 13.67 -1.27 1.68
C LYS A 38 13.01 -2.60 2.02
N ASN A 39 12.20 -2.65 3.07
CA ASN A 39 11.76 -3.92 3.67
C ASN A 39 10.27 -4.25 3.45
N VAL A 40 9.42 -3.25 3.22
CA VAL A 40 7.95 -3.42 3.13
C VAL A 40 7.45 -3.16 1.70
N MET A 41 7.88 -2.05 1.09
CA MET A 41 7.41 -1.63 -0.23
C MET A 41 7.56 -2.71 -1.31
N PRO A 42 8.64 -3.49 -1.43
CA PRO A 42 8.78 -4.48 -2.50
C PRO A 42 7.65 -5.52 -2.51
N LYS A 43 7.23 -5.98 -1.32
CA LYS A 43 6.12 -6.93 -1.20
C LYS A 43 4.78 -6.26 -1.50
N VAL A 44 4.56 -5.05 -0.97
CA VAL A 44 3.31 -4.31 -1.17
C VAL A 44 3.11 -3.99 -2.65
N LEU A 45 4.13 -3.48 -3.34
CA LEU A 45 4.09 -3.17 -4.77
C LEU A 45 3.86 -4.42 -5.62
N ALA A 46 4.41 -5.57 -5.25
CA ALA A 46 4.15 -6.83 -5.96
C ALA A 46 2.66 -7.23 -5.94
N LEU A 47 1.92 -6.85 -4.88
CA LEU A 47 0.48 -7.15 -4.78
C LEU A 47 -0.37 -6.39 -5.80
N SER A 48 0.10 -5.28 -6.38
CA SER A 48 -0.67 -4.56 -7.40
C SER A 48 -0.84 -5.36 -8.69
N LYS A 49 0.03 -6.34 -8.93
CA LYS A 49 0.03 -7.19 -10.13
C LYS A 49 -0.49 -8.60 -9.87
N ASP A 50 -1.00 -8.86 -8.66
CA ASP A 50 -1.54 -10.16 -8.29
C ASP A 50 -2.82 -10.47 -9.09
N LEU A 51 -3.03 -11.72 -9.47
CA LEU A 51 -4.23 -12.17 -10.18
C LEU A 51 -5.49 -11.99 -9.31
N ASN A 52 -5.36 -12.16 -7.99
CA ASN A 52 -6.44 -11.96 -7.04
C ASN A 52 -6.67 -10.47 -6.78
N TYR A 53 -7.82 -9.96 -7.22
CA TYR A 53 -8.17 -8.55 -7.03
C TYR A 53 -8.25 -8.14 -5.54
N LEU A 54 -8.50 -9.07 -4.62
CA LEU A 54 -8.48 -8.78 -3.19
C LEU A 54 -7.07 -8.43 -2.71
N HIS A 55 -6.03 -9.02 -3.30
CA HIS A 55 -4.64 -8.67 -3.00
C HIS A 55 -4.28 -7.31 -3.58
N ARG A 56 -4.79 -6.98 -4.78
CA ARG A 56 -4.66 -5.63 -5.36
C ARG A 56 -5.36 -4.56 -4.52
N LEU A 57 -6.51 -4.88 -3.91
CA LEU A 57 -7.13 -4.00 -2.90
C LEU A 57 -6.27 -3.88 -1.64
N THR A 58 -5.71 -4.98 -1.13
CA THR A 58 -4.79 -4.93 0.01
C THR A 58 -3.57 -4.04 -0.29
N CYS A 59 -3.04 -4.09 -1.52
CA CYS A 59 -1.99 -3.17 -1.98
C CYS A 59 -2.42 -1.72 -1.76
N LEU A 60 -3.58 -1.30 -2.29
CA LEU A 60 -4.09 0.07 -2.15
C LEU A 60 -4.25 0.49 -0.69
N PHE A 61 -4.80 -0.37 0.16
CA PHE A 61 -5.00 -0.05 1.58
C PHE A 61 -3.67 0.07 2.34
N CYS A 62 -2.70 -0.76 1.98
CA CYS A 62 -1.36 -0.67 2.55
C CYS A 62 -0.63 0.60 2.10
N LEU A 63 -0.68 0.94 0.80
CA LEU A 63 -0.12 2.18 0.26
C LEU A 63 -0.76 3.43 0.90
N ASN A 64 -2.07 3.42 1.11
CA ASN A 64 -2.79 4.50 1.82
C ASN A 64 -2.29 4.72 3.25
N SER A 65 -1.79 3.67 3.90
CA SER A 65 -1.34 3.72 5.30
C SER A 65 0.15 4.05 5.37
N LEU A 66 0.94 3.60 4.39
CA LEU A 66 2.39 3.80 4.34
C LEU A 66 2.81 5.15 3.75
N ALA A 67 1.98 5.81 2.94
CA ALA A 67 2.33 7.04 2.23
C ALA A 67 2.95 8.13 3.15
N GLU A 68 2.32 8.39 4.31
CA GLU A 68 2.85 9.35 5.28
C GLU A 68 4.20 8.90 5.87
N ALA A 69 4.36 7.61 6.14
CA ALA A 69 5.57 7.07 6.75
C ALA A 69 6.79 7.06 5.79
N VAL A 70 6.57 6.84 4.49
CA VAL A 70 7.63 6.91 3.48
C VAL A 70 7.92 8.33 2.99
N GLY A 71 6.99 9.26 3.23
CA GLY A 71 7.14 10.67 2.92
C GLY A 71 6.73 11.05 1.48
N PRO A 72 6.66 12.37 1.19
CA PRO A 72 6.10 12.89 -0.05
C PRO A 72 6.89 12.50 -1.30
N GLU A 73 8.23 12.50 -1.21
CA GLU A 73 9.09 12.17 -2.35
C GLU A 73 8.95 10.73 -2.77
N GLN A 74 9.03 9.83 -1.80
CA GLN A 74 8.94 8.41 -2.06
C GLN A 74 7.52 8.01 -2.48
N THR A 75 6.51 8.66 -1.91
CA THR A 75 5.12 8.51 -2.33
C THR A 75 4.94 8.90 -3.81
N ALA A 76 5.46 10.07 -4.22
CA ALA A 76 5.39 10.49 -5.61
C ALA A 76 6.14 9.54 -6.57
N LYS A 77 7.28 9.00 -6.14
CA LYS A 77 8.15 8.18 -6.98
C LYS A 77 7.70 6.72 -7.13
N GLU A 78 7.20 6.10 -6.05
CA GLU A 78 6.86 4.67 -6.04
C GLU A 78 5.36 4.39 -5.91
N ILE A 79 4.61 5.21 -5.16
CA ILE A 79 3.20 4.94 -4.86
C ILE A 79 2.29 5.45 -5.99
N ILE A 80 2.49 6.70 -6.43
CA ILE A 80 1.65 7.31 -7.48
C ILE A 80 1.63 6.49 -8.79
N PRO A 81 2.76 5.95 -9.30
CA PRO A 81 2.75 5.11 -10.50
C PRO A 81 1.86 3.88 -10.35
N VAL A 82 1.85 3.24 -9.17
CA VAL A 82 1.02 2.07 -8.90
C VAL A 82 -0.46 2.42 -8.81
N ILE A 83 -0.80 3.55 -8.18
CA ILE A 83 -2.18 4.04 -8.16
C ILE A 83 -2.68 4.31 -9.59
N LYS A 84 -1.84 4.91 -10.43
CA LYS A 84 -2.15 5.14 -11.84
C LYS A 84 -2.32 3.84 -12.62
N GLU A 85 -1.51 2.82 -12.37
CA GLU A 85 -1.70 1.49 -12.98
C GLU A 85 -3.05 0.88 -12.56
N LEU A 86 -3.38 0.94 -11.27
CA LEU A 86 -4.62 0.38 -10.72
C LEU A 86 -5.88 1.19 -11.10
N SER A 87 -5.76 2.45 -11.58
CA SER A 87 -6.92 3.21 -12.07
C SER A 87 -7.56 2.57 -13.27
N GLU A 88 -6.79 1.80 -14.04
CA GLU A 88 -7.23 1.07 -15.23
C GLU A 88 -7.54 -0.41 -14.93
N ASP A 89 -7.67 -0.80 -13.65
CA ASP A 89 -7.95 -2.19 -13.27
C ASP A 89 -9.28 -2.68 -13.86
N ASN A 90 -9.32 -3.94 -14.30
CA ASN A 90 -10.54 -4.55 -14.84
C ASN A 90 -11.70 -4.60 -13.84
N VAL A 91 -11.40 -4.69 -12.54
CA VAL A 91 -12.41 -4.82 -11.47
C VAL A 91 -12.88 -3.43 -11.01
N PRO A 92 -14.19 -3.09 -11.15
CA PRO A 92 -14.71 -1.77 -10.78
C PRO A 92 -14.45 -1.37 -9.32
N ASN A 93 -14.50 -2.34 -8.40
CA ASN A 93 -14.23 -2.08 -6.98
C ASN A 93 -12.79 -1.63 -6.72
N VAL A 94 -11.81 -2.12 -7.50
CA VAL A 94 -10.42 -1.66 -7.42
C VAL A 94 -10.35 -0.20 -7.85
N ARG A 95 -10.91 0.14 -9.02
CA ARG A 95 -10.95 1.52 -9.53
C ARG A 95 -11.65 2.49 -8.58
N PHE A 96 -12.75 2.06 -7.94
CA PHE A 96 -13.43 2.86 -6.93
C PHE A 96 -12.54 3.15 -5.70
N ASN A 97 -11.78 2.15 -5.24
CA ASN A 97 -10.84 2.35 -4.13
C ASN A 97 -9.61 3.16 -4.54
N VAL A 98 -9.18 3.12 -5.80
CA VAL A 98 -8.16 4.03 -6.35
C VAL A 98 -8.59 5.50 -6.20
N ALA A 99 -9.83 5.83 -6.55
CA ALA A 99 -10.34 7.19 -6.39
C ALA A 99 -10.28 7.67 -4.92
N LYS A 100 -10.63 6.79 -3.97
CA LYS A 100 -10.50 7.07 -2.53
C LYS A 100 -9.04 7.22 -2.09
N SER A 101 -8.16 6.36 -2.60
CA SER A 101 -6.72 6.40 -2.35
C SER A 101 -6.10 7.71 -2.83
N LEU A 102 -6.46 8.17 -4.03
CA LEU A 102 -5.98 9.44 -4.58
C LEU A 102 -6.33 10.64 -3.68
N LEU A 103 -7.53 10.68 -3.10
CA LEU A 103 -7.91 11.75 -2.16
C LEU A 103 -7.01 11.79 -0.92
N LYS A 104 -6.57 10.62 -0.42
CA LYS A 104 -5.70 10.54 0.76
C LYS A 104 -4.24 10.82 0.41
N ILE A 105 -3.75 10.16 -0.63
CA ILE A 105 -2.34 10.18 -1.03
C ILE A 105 -1.97 11.50 -1.70
N GLY A 106 -2.90 12.13 -2.43
CA GLY A 106 -2.70 13.46 -3.01
C GLY A 106 -2.29 14.50 -1.96
N LYS A 107 -2.94 14.48 -0.78
CA LYS A 107 -2.60 15.37 0.34
C LYS A 107 -1.16 15.20 0.84
N VAL A 108 -0.60 14.00 0.74
CA VAL A 108 0.78 13.71 1.15
C VAL A 108 1.77 14.24 0.12
N VAL A 109 1.45 14.15 -1.17
CA VAL A 109 2.34 14.65 -2.22
C VAL A 109 2.29 16.18 -2.33
N ASP A 110 1.12 16.77 -2.12
CA ASP A 110 0.88 18.22 -2.16
C ASP A 110 1.45 18.97 -0.94
N SER A 111 1.83 18.27 0.13
CA SER A 111 2.46 18.87 1.31
C SER A 111 3.96 19.17 1.15
N ARG A 112 4.43 19.31 -0.10
CA ARG A 112 5.78 19.75 -0.47
C ARG A 112 5.83 21.26 -0.66
#